data_AF-A0A1I8JAV8-F1
#
_entry.id   AF-A0A1I8JAV8-F1
#
_cell.length_a   1.000
_cell.length_b   1.000
_cell.length_c   1.000
_cell.angle_alpha   90.00
_cell.angle_beta   90.00
_cell.angle_gamma   90.00
#
_symmetry.space_group_name_H-M   'P 1'
#
loop_
_entity.id
_entity.type
_entity.pdbx_description
1 polymer ?
#
loop_
_entity_poly.entity_id
_entity_poly.type
_entity_poly.pdbx_seq_one_letter_code
_entity_poly.pdbx_strand_id
1 'polypeptide(L)'
;LSLLWVLIYSLAFFFIYALLSFAFYRGLYDSTTGNFCETMYQCTVTVIHRGLIAGIYDALLVQVSRYFLWLIMINFFLLKIPSVTYLPVPSGTPFAYHLVKGIFDISFFIIITTIGLNIIFGIIVDTFSELRDSKWQIDQDMT
;
A
#
# COMPACT_ATOMS: atom_id res chain seq x y z
N LEU A 1 -16.53 10.49 -15.34
CA LEU A 1 -15.52 11.58 -15.22
C LEU A 1 -14.89 11.62 -13.82
N SER A 2 -15.68 11.50 -12.75
CA SER A 2 -15.24 11.47 -11.34
C SER A 2 -14.12 10.45 -11.07
N LEU A 3 -14.28 9.21 -11.53
CA LEU A 3 -13.31 8.13 -11.27
C LEU A 3 -11.94 8.39 -11.89
N LEU A 4 -11.88 9.02 -13.07
CA LEU A 4 -10.62 9.36 -13.74
C LEU A 4 -9.82 10.40 -12.94
N TRP A 5 -10.48 11.43 -12.41
CA TRP A 5 -9.84 12.43 -11.57
C TRP A 5 -9.30 11.84 -10.28
N VAL A 6 -10.08 10.97 -9.61
CA VAL A 6 -9.64 10.29 -8.38
C VAL A 6 -8.42 9.41 -8.62
N LEU A 7 -8.35 8.70 -9.74
CA LEU A 7 -7.17 7.92 -10.12
C LEU A 7 -5.94 8.79 -10.42
N ILE A 8 -6.12 9.95 -11.05
CA ILE A 8 -5.02 10.90 -11.29
C ILE A 8 -4.52 11.49 -9.97
N TYR A 9 -5.43 11.87 -9.07
CA TYR A 9 -5.05 12.37 -7.74
C TYR A 9 -4.32 11.32 -6.91
N SER A 10 -4.78 10.06 -6.91
CA SER A 10 -4.10 9.00 -6.16
C SER A 10 -2.70 8.73 -6.71
N LEU A 11 -2.52 8.72 -8.04
CA LEU A 11 -1.21 8.60 -8.68
C LEU A 11 -0.27 9.76 -8.34
N ALA A 12 -0.78 10.99 -8.26
CA ALA A 12 0.00 12.13 -7.81
C ALA A 12 0.50 11.97 -6.36
N PHE A 13 -0.33 11.45 -5.45
CA PHE A 13 0.12 11.16 -4.08
C PHE A 13 1.19 10.07 -4.04
N PHE A 14 1.04 8.98 -4.80
CA PHE A 14 2.09 7.94 -4.90
C PHE A 14 3.44 8.52 -5.32
N PHE A 15 3.41 9.46 -6.28
CA PHE A 15 4.61 10.13 -6.77
C PHE A 15 5.28 11.01 -5.70
N ILE A 16 4.50 11.74 -4.90
CA ILE A 16 5.02 12.52 -3.77
C ILE A 16 5.73 11.60 -2.76
N TYR A 17 5.11 10.47 -2.41
CA TYR A 17 5.73 9.49 -1.51
C TYR A 17 7.00 8.87 -2.10
N ALA A 18 7.04 8.63 -3.42
CA ALA A 18 8.25 8.16 -4.09
C ALA A 18 9.40 9.18 -4.03
N LEU A 19 9.10 10.47 -4.17
CA LEU A 19 10.09 11.55 -4.03
C LEU A 19 10.64 11.64 -2.60
N LEU A 20 9.77 11.51 -1.59
CA LEU A 20 10.19 11.49 -0.18
C LEU A 20 11.09 10.29 0.13
N SER A 21 10.74 9.10 -0.38
CA SER A 21 11.57 7.90 -0.25
C SER A 21 12.92 8.03 -0.96
N PHE A 22 12.96 8.68 -2.12
CA PHE A 22 14.20 8.95 -2.85
C PHE A 22 15.10 9.97 -2.12
N ALA A 23 14.53 11.00 -1.50
CA ALA A 23 15.28 12.05 -0.83
C ALA A 23 15.84 11.60 0.54
N PHE A 24 15.04 10.90 1.35
CA PHE A 24 15.39 10.57 2.73
C PHE A 24 15.80 9.11 2.94
N TYR A 25 15.28 8.19 2.13
CA TYR A 25 15.34 6.75 2.38
C TYR A 25 16.03 5.96 1.26
N ARG A 26 16.71 6.61 0.30
CA ARG A 26 17.41 5.95 -0.82
C ARG A 26 18.31 4.82 -0.35
N GLY A 27 19.09 5.03 0.71
CA GLY A 27 20.06 4.06 1.22
C GLY A 27 19.45 2.79 1.83
N LEU A 28 18.11 2.75 2.03
CA LEU A 28 17.42 1.54 2.48
C LEU A 28 17.09 0.58 1.35
N TYR A 29 17.04 1.07 0.10
CA TYR A 29 16.67 0.25 -1.05
C TYR A 29 17.92 -0.44 -1.59
N ASP A 30 17.94 -1.77 -1.47
CA ASP A 30 19.04 -2.59 -1.98
C ASP A 30 18.69 -3.23 -3.34
N SER A 31 19.50 -2.91 -4.35
CA SER A 31 19.40 -3.46 -5.71
C SER A 31 19.55 -4.98 -5.75
N THR A 32 20.23 -5.61 -4.78
CA THR A 32 20.40 -7.07 -4.77
C THR A 32 19.12 -7.82 -4.37
N THR A 33 18.22 -7.14 -3.65
CA THR A 33 16.96 -7.68 -3.13
C THR A 33 15.78 -7.50 -4.09
N GLY A 34 16.05 -6.98 -5.31
CA GLY A 34 15.02 -6.64 -6.29
C GLY A 34 14.34 -5.29 -6.02
N ASN A 35 14.87 -4.48 -5.10
CA ASN A 35 14.37 -3.15 -4.78
C ASN A 35 15.23 -2.07 -5.42
N PHE A 36 14.77 -1.53 -6.53
CA PHE A 36 15.48 -0.50 -7.25
C PHE A 36 14.95 0.89 -6.88
N CYS A 37 15.83 1.78 -6.41
CA CYS A 37 15.54 3.20 -6.17
C CYS A 37 16.75 4.07 -6.58
N GLU A 38 17.47 3.68 -7.65
CA GLU A 38 18.60 4.47 -8.16
C GLU A 38 18.13 5.68 -8.97
N THR A 39 17.03 5.52 -9.72
CA THR A 39 16.36 6.61 -10.44
C THR A 39 14.99 6.90 -9.82
N MET A 40 14.52 8.12 -10.03
CA MET A 40 13.20 8.57 -9.57
C MET A 40 12.06 7.67 -10.08
N TYR A 41 12.15 7.23 -11.34
CA TYR A 41 11.18 6.33 -11.94
C TYR A 41 11.20 4.93 -11.30
N GLN A 42 12.40 4.36 -11.08
CA GLN A 42 12.53 3.06 -10.38
C GLN A 42 11.93 3.13 -8.97
N CYS A 43 12.21 4.21 -8.23
CA CYS A 43 11.66 4.37 -6.89
C CYS A 43 10.13 4.51 -6.90
N THR A 44 9.59 5.20 -7.89
CA THR A 44 8.13 5.32 -8.08
C THR A 44 7.49 3.97 -8.34
N VAL A 45 8.04 3.17 -9.25
CA VAL A 45 7.53 1.82 -9.56
C VAL A 45 7.65 0.91 -8.33
N THR A 46 8.78 0.96 -7.62
CA THR A 46 8.99 0.17 -6.39
C THR A 46 8.00 0.54 -5.29
N VAL A 47 7.73 1.83 -5.07
CA VAL A 47 6.75 2.31 -4.07
C VAL A 47 5.33 1.95 -4.47
N ILE A 48 4.95 2.06 -5.74
CA ILE A 48 3.63 1.64 -6.22
C ILE A 48 3.46 0.13 -6.07
N HIS A 49 4.45 -0.66 -6.50
CA HIS A 49 4.41 -2.12 -6.43
C HIS A 49 4.32 -2.60 -4.99
N ARG A 50 5.23 -2.15 -4.10
CA ARG A 50 5.19 -2.55 -2.68
C ARG A 50 3.97 -1.99 -1.95
N GLY A 51 3.59 -0.75 -2.23
CA GLY A 51 2.48 -0.10 -1.56
C GLY A 51 1.11 -0.70 -1.89
N LEU A 52 0.86 -1.07 -3.16
CA LEU A 52 -0.42 -1.60 -3.60
C LEU A 52 -0.49 -3.14 -3.53
N ILE A 53 0.61 -3.84 -3.81
CA ILE A 53 0.63 -5.32 -3.97
C ILE A 53 1.18 -6.03 -2.73
N ALA A 54 2.21 -5.49 -2.05
CA ALA A 54 2.81 -6.18 -0.90
C ALA A 54 2.00 -6.02 0.41
N GLY A 55 1.04 -5.10 0.45
CA GLY A 55 0.03 -4.99 1.50
C GLY A 55 0.58 -4.78 2.93
N ILE A 56 -0.34 -4.72 3.89
CA ILE A 56 -0.07 -4.45 5.32
C ILE A 56 0.81 -5.53 5.99
N TYR A 57 0.97 -6.69 5.33
CA TYR A 57 1.69 -7.85 5.87
C TYR A 57 3.17 -7.57 6.09
N ASP A 58 3.83 -6.77 5.25
CA ASP A 58 5.24 -6.40 5.46
C ASP A 58 5.42 -5.29 6.50
N ALA A 59 4.45 -4.37 6.63
CA ALA A 59 4.48 -3.29 7.62
C ALA A 59 4.23 -3.82 9.06
N LEU A 60 3.38 -4.83 9.22
CA LEU A 60 3.06 -5.42 10.52
C LEU A 60 4.18 -6.34 11.06
N LEU A 61 5.01 -6.91 10.18
CA LEU A 61 6.13 -7.77 10.58
C LEU A 61 7.29 -7.03 11.26
N VAL A 62 7.29 -5.68 11.24
CA VAL A 62 8.26 -4.88 12.02
C VAL A 62 7.90 -4.80 13.50
N GLN A 63 6.66 -5.13 13.92
CA GLN A 63 6.28 -5.14 15.35
C GLN A 63 6.10 -6.55 15.94
N VAL A 64 5.68 -7.55 15.17
CA VAL A 64 5.40 -8.89 15.72
C VAL A 64 6.64 -9.78 15.59
N SER A 65 7.68 -9.36 16.30
CA SER A 65 8.87 -10.15 16.60
C SER A 65 8.46 -11.52 17.14
N ARG A 66 8.73 -12.57 16.35
CA ARG A 66 9.31 -13.90 16.70
C ARG A 66 8.70 -14.76 17.82
N TYR A 67 7.91 -14.22 18.74
CA TYR A 67 7.34 -14.92 19.90
C TYR A 67 5.89 -15.38 19.69
N PHE A 68 5.12 -14.69 18.84
CA PHE A 68 3.70 -15.03 18.60
C PHE A 68 3.53 -16.23 17.65
N LEU A 69 4.48 -16.45 16.73
CA LEU A 69 4.45 -17.54 15.74
C LEU A 69 4.86 -18.92 16.29
N TRP A 70 5.59 -18.99 17.41
CA TRP A 70 6.01 -20.28 17.99
C TRP A 70 4.86 -21.02 18.70
N LEU A 71 3.81 -20.31 19.13
CA LEU A 71 2.69 -20.90 19.88
C LEU A 71 1.55 -21.46 19.00
N ILE A 72 1.47 -21.15 17.70
CA ILE A 72 0.30 -21.45 16.86
C ILE A 72 0.59 -22.48 15.74
N MET A 73 1.83 -22.98 15.58
CA MET A 73 2.18 -23.80 14.41
C MET A 73 2.65 -25.23 14.69
N ILE A 74 1.73 -26.09 15.11
CA ILE A 74 1.79 -27.50 14.70
C ILE A 74 1.07 -27.59 13.34
N ASN A 75 1.83 -27.80 12.25
CA ASN A 75 1.40 -28.03 10.85
C ASN A 75 1.11 -26.84 9.90
N PHE A 76 1.89 -25.75 9.94
CA PHE A 76 1.96 -24.81 8.79
C PHE A 76 3.41 -24.62 8.27
N PHE A 77 4.25 -25.65 8.42
CA PHE A 77 5.67 -25.63 8.07
C PHE A 77 5.95 -25.80 6.55
N LEU A 78 4.92 -25.76 5.69
CA LEU A 78 5.05 -26.01 4.24
C LEU A 78 4.44 -24.94 3.32
N LEU A 79 4.33 -23.69 3.77
CA LEU A 79 4.35 -22.59 2.81
C LEU A 79 5.66 -21.84 2.97
N LYS A 80 6.62 -22.20 2.11
CA LYS A 80 7.74 -21.33 1.78
C LYS A 80 7.15 -20.07 1.15
N ILE A 81 6.74 -19.13 1.99
CA ILE A 81 6.33 -17.79 1.55
C ILE A 81 7.55 -17.24 0.79
N PRO A 82 7.41 -16.92 -0.50
CA PRO A 82 8.55 -16.47 -1.29
C PRO A 82 9.09 -15.20 -0.65
N SER A 83 10.37 -15.26 -0.26
CA SER A 83 11.26 -14.15 0.12
C SER A 83 10.59 -12.78 0.26
N VAL A 84 9.92 -12.55 1.39
CA VAL A 84 9.69 -11.20 1.89
C VAL A 84 11.06 -10.58 2.08
N THR A 85 11.47 -9.72 1.14
CA THR A 85 12.68 -8.92 1.24
C THR A 85 12.36 -7.75 2.16
N TYR A 86 12.60 -7.99 3.45
CA TYR A 86 12.64 -6.96 4.46
C TYR A 86 13.74 -5.96 4.10
N LEU A 87 13.41 -4.66 4.10
CA LEU A 87 14.40 -3.61 3.94
C LEU A 87 15.40 -3.73 5.11
N PRO A 88 16.70 -3.92 4.86
CA PRO A 88 17.68 -4.06 5.92
C PRO A 88 17.77 -2.74 6.70
N VAL A 89 17.41 -2.79 7.99
CA VAL A 89 17.47 -1.62 8.85
C VAL A 89 18.92 -1.42 9.32
N PRO A 90 19.52 -0.23 9.11
CA PRO A 90 20.89 0.04 9.54
C PRO A 90 21.00 -0.01 11.08
N SER A 91 21.92 -0.85 11.57
CA SER A 91 22.23 -0.97 12.99
C SER A 91 23.03 0.26 13.48
N GLY A 92 22.51 0.97 14.47
CA GLY A 92 23.14 2.17 15.05
C GLY A 92 22.39 3.49 14.82
N THR A 93 21.16 3.44 14.30
CA THR A 93 20.31 4.63 14.17
C THR A 93 19.52 4.90 15.47
N PRO A 94 19.27 6.18 15.83
CA PRO A 94 18.51 6.51 17.03
C PRO A 94 17.03 6.12 16.89
N PHE A 95 16.34 5.88 18.01
CA PHE A 95 14.90 5.54 18.05
C PHE A 95 14.03 6.51 17.23
N ALA A 96 14.39 7.79 17.19
CA ALA A 96 13.70 8.81 16.40
C ALA A 96 13.60 8.45 14.90
N TYR A 97 14.64 7.84 14.32
CA TYR A 97 14.64 7.41 12.93
C TYR A 97 13.57 6.33 12.67
N HIS A 98 13.50 5.33 13.55
CA HIS A 98 12.50 4.27 13.45
C HIS A 98 11.07 4.80 13.64
N LEU A 99 10.90 5.74 14.56
CA LEU A 99 9.60 6.37 14.82
C LEU A 99 9.11 7.14 13.59
N VAL A 100 9.97 8.00 13.01
CA VAL A 100 9.61 8.79 11.82
C VAL A 100 9.34 7.88 10.61
N LYS A 101 10.14 6.83 10.42
CA LYS A 101 9.90 5.84 9.35
C LYS A 101 8.57 5.11 9.55
N GLY A 102 8.27 4.71 10.78
CA GLY A 102 7.00 4.05 11.12
C GLY A 102 5.79 4.95 10.87
N ILE A 103 5.86 6.23 11.27
CA ILE A 103 4.80 7.21 10.98
C ILE A 103 4.60 7.36 9.48
N PHE A 104 5.68 7.44 8.70
CA PHE A 104 5.62 7.58 7.25
C PHE A 104 4.93 6.40 6.56
N ASP A 105 5.25 5.17 6.96
CA ASP A 105 4.63 3.96 6.42
C ASP A 105 3.15 3.85 6.82
N ILE A 106 2.82 4.21 8.07
CA ILE A 106 1.44 4.24 8.56
C ILE A 106 0.62 5.32 7.82
N SER A 107 1.18 6.52 7.64
CA SER A 107 0.49 7.61 6.93
C SER A 107 0.22 7.25 5.47
N PHE A 108 1.19 6.60 4.83
CA PHE A 108 1.03 6.08 3.48
C PHE A 108 -0.13 5.08 3.40
N PHE A 109 -0.18 4.12 4.31
CA PHE A 109 -1.22 3.09 4.35
C PHE A 109 -2.64 3.67 4.57
N ILE A 110 -2.79 4.57 5.55
CA ILE A 110 -4.10 5.16 5.88
C ILE A 110 -4.63 5.98 4.69
N ILE A 111 -3.79 6.85 4.12
CA ILE A 111 -4.22 7.78 3.08
C ILE A 111 -4.50 7.04 1.76
N ILE A 112 -3.59 6.16 1.33
CA ILE A 112 -3.66 5.55 0.01
C ILE A 112 -4.53 4.31 0.00
N THR A 113 -4.30 3.38 0.93
CA THR A 113 -4.98 2.08 0.93
C THR A 113 -6.33 2.16 1.60
N THR A 114 -6.46 2.86 2.74
CA THR A 114 -7.74 2.92 3.46
C THR A 114 -8.65 3.99 2.83
N ILE A 115 -8.21 5.24 2.73
CA ILE A 115 -9.06 6.31 2.20
C ILE A 115 -9.22 6.21 0.68
N GLY A 116 -8.12 6.06 -0.06
CA GLY A 116 -8.16 6.01 -1.53
C GLY A 116 -9.03 4.89 -2.09
N LEU A 117 -8.87 3.67 -1.59
CA LEU A 117 -9.65 2.52 -2.05
C LEU A 117 -11.12 2.61 -1.63
N ASN A 118 -11.41 3.10 -0.42
CA ASN A 118 -12.78 3.30 0.06
C ASN A 118 -13.53 4.38 -0.74
N ILE A 119 -12.85 5.44 -1.19
CA ILE A 119 -13.45 6.44 -2.08
C ILE A 119 -13.76 5.83 -3.46
N ILE A 120 -12.87 5.00 -4.01
CA ILE A 120 -13.10 4.34 -5.30
C ILE A 120 -14.30 3.40 -5.21
N PHE A 121 -14.37 2.54 -4.19
CA PHE A 121 -15.53 1.67 -3.98
C PHE A 121 -16.82 2.47 -3.76
N GLY A 122 -16.77 3.57 -3.00
CA GLY A 122 -17.91 4.46 -2.80
C GLY A 122 -18.50 4.97 -4.12
N ILE A 123 -17.67 5.57 -4.99
CA ILE A 123 -18.11 6.11 -6.29
C ILE A 123 -18.72 5.02 -7.18
N ILE A 124 -18.14 3.81 -7.17
CA ILE A 124 -18.64 2.68 -7.95
C ILE A 124 -20.03 2.25 -7.45
N VAL A 125 -20.20 2.10 -6.13
CA VAL A 125 -21.49 1.72 -5.52
C VAL A 125 -22.56 2.79 -5.75
N ASP A 126 -22.19 4.07 -5.68
CA ASP A 126 -23.11 5.17 -5.97
C ASP A 126 -23.59 5.13 -7.44
N THR A 127 -22.68 4.90 -8.38
CA THR A 127 -23.03 4.78 -9.81
C THR A 127 -23.91 3.56 -10.09
N PHE A 128 -23.65 2.42 -9.44
CA PHE A 128 -24.51 1.24 -9.56
C PHE A 128 -25.91 1.47 -8.97
N SER A 129 -26.02 2.29 -7.93
CA SER A 129 -27.31 2.64 -7.32
C SER A 129 -28.15 3.48 -8.27
N GLU A 130 -27.57 4.48 -8.93
CA GLU A 130 -28.24 5.30 -9.94
C GLU A 130 -28.74 4.47 -11.14
N LEU A 131 -27.91 3.54 -11.64
CA LEU A 131 -28.29 2.63 -12.72
C LEU A 131 -29.42 1.67 -12.31
N ARG A 132 -29.48 1.27 -11.04
CA ARG A 132 -30.59 0.46 -10.53
C ARG A 132 -31.89 1.27 -10.45
N ASP A 133 -31.82 2.50 -9.97
CA ASP A 133 -33.00 3.34 -9.76
C ASP A 133 -33.61 3.78 -11.10
N SER A 134 -32.77 4.08 -12.10
CA SER A 134 -33.23 4.36 -13.48
C SER A 134 -33.95 3.17 -14.13
N LYS A 135 -33.51 1.93 -13.87
CA LYS A 135 -34.22 0.74 -14.34
C LYS A 135 -35.61 0.60 -13.71
N TRP A 136 -35.74 0.88 -12.41
CA TRP A 136 -37.02 0.84 -11.70
C TRP A 136 -38.04 1.85 -12.25
N GLN A 137 -37.60 3.05 -12.64
CA GLN A 137 -38.47 4.04 -13.28
C GLN A 137 -38.99 3.55 -14.63
N ILE A 138 -38.12 2.97 -15.46
CA ILE A 138 -38.52 2.41 -16.76
C ILE A 138 -39.53 1.27 -16.60
N ASP A 139 -39.34 0.39 -15.61
CA ASP A 139 -40.28 -0.70 -15.33
C ASP A 139 -41.66 -0.18 -14.85
N GLN A 140 -41.71 0.98 -14.18
CA GLN A 140 -42.97 1.65 -13.82
C GLN A 140 -43.67 2.29 -15.02
N ASP A 141 -42.94 2.90 -15.96
CA ASP A 141 -43.53 3.53 -17.14
C ASP A 141 -44.11 2.52 -18.16
N MET A 142 -43.74 1.24 -18.05
CA MET A 142 -44.26 0.14 -18.88
C MET A 142 -45.54 -0.50 -18.32
N THR A 143 -46.00 -0.11 -17.12
CA THR A 143 -47.17 -0.67 -16.44
C THR A 143 -48.32 0.32 -16.39
#